data_AF-A0A371LR79-F1
#
_entry.id   AF-A0A371LR79-F1
#
_cell.length_a   1.000
_cell.length_b   1.000
_cell.length_c   1.000
_cell.angle_alpha   90.00
_cell.angle_beta   90.00
_cell.angle_gamma   90.00
#
_symmetry.space_group_name_H-M   'P 1'
#
loop_
_entity.id
_entity.type
_entity.pdbx_description
1 polymer ?
#
loop_
_entity_poly.entity_id
_entity_poly.type
_entity_poly.pdbx_seq_one_letter_code
_entity_poly.pdbx_strand_id
1 'polypeptide(L)'
;SVVFVATGLYAFGGISDITITWLSSYTLTSEHATLGGILVYALAFMSSETKSLEHYEYWEMAFIVASPAVILGWQYVTEIKDLLLGLGDPLGAQVAFLITVVGWAVAVR
;
A
#
# COMPACT_ATOMS: atom_id res chain seq x y z
N SER A 1 -3.72 -0.69 10.76
CA SER A 1 -4.93 0.05 10.35
C SER A 1 -5.73 -0.88 9.45
N VAL A 2 -6.93 -1.28 9.86
CA VAL A 2 -7.81 -2.13 9.03
C VAL A 2 -8.06 -1.49 7.66
N VAL A 3 -8.14 -0.16 7.61
CA VAL A 3 -8.30 0.62 6.38
C VAL A 3 -7.13 0.42 5.42
N PHE A 4 -5.89 0.44 5.92
CA PHE A 4 -4.70 0.24 5.07
C PHE A 4 -4.69 -1.15 4.42
N VAL A 5 -4.96 -2.19 5.22
CA VAL A 5 -4.98 -3.57 4.73
C VAL A 5 -6.11 -3.77 3.72
N ALA A 6 -7.32 -3.26 4.01
CA ALA A 6 -8.46 -3.39 3.11
C ALA A 6 -8.24 -2.65 1.78
N THR A 7 -7.77 -1.40 1.83
CA THR A 7 -7.46 -0.61 0.62
C THR A 7 -6.33 -1.23 -0.19
N GLY A 8 -5.29 -1.78 0.46
CA GLY A 8 -4.23 -2.53 -0.21
C GLY A 8 -4.75 -3.79 -0.90
N LEU A 9 -5.56 -4.62 -0.21
CA LEU A 9 -6.17 -5.80 -0.80
C LEU A 9 -7.01 -5.44 -2.03
N TYR A 10 -7.76 -4.35 -2.00
CA TYR A 10 -8.54 -3.91 -3.16
C TYR A 10 -7.65 -3.35 -4.29
N ALA A 11 -6.66 -2.49 -3.97
CA ALA A 11 -5.76 -1.90 -4.96
C ALA A 11 -4.93 -2.94 -5.73
N PHE A 12 -4.49 -3.99 -5.05
CA PHE A 12 -3.74 -5.09 -5.65
C PHE A 12 -4.62 -6.24 -6.16
N GLY A 13 -5.95 -6.13 -6.10
CA GLY A 13 -6.88 -7.12 -6.68
C GLY A 13 -7.10 -8.38 -5.84
N GLY A 14 -6.74 -8.38 -4.55
CA GLY A 14 -7.06 -9.45 -3.60
C GLY A 14 -8.54 -9.49 -3.18
N ILE A 15 -9.28 -8.39 -3.33
CA ILE A 15 -10.75 -8.35 -3.21
C ILE A 15 -11.34 -7.56 -4.38
N SER A 16 -12.57 -7.92 -4.80
CA SER A 16 -13.18 -7.33 -6.00
C SER A 16 -13.74 -5.94 -5.75
N ASP A 17 -14.35 -5.69 -4.59
CA ASP A 17 -15.09 -4.47 -4.31
C ASP A 17 -15.09 -4.13 -2.82
N ILE A 18 -15.06 -2.83 -2.51
CA ILE A 18 -15.35 -2.30 -1.18
C ILE A 18 -16.54 -1.35 -1.28
N THR A 19 -17.69 -1.75 -0.73
CA THR A 19 -18.90 -0.94 -0.74
C THR A 19 -19.21 -0.37 0.64
N ILE A 20 -19.35 0.95 0.72
CA ILE A 20 -19.71 1.69 1.92
C ILE A 20 -21.20 2.00 1.87
N THR A 21 -22.00 1.23 2.62
CA THR A 21 -23.47 1.38 2.64
C THR A 21 -23.94 2.73 3.17
N TRP A 22 -23.23 3.29 4.14
CA TRP A 22 -23.58 4.58 4.75
C TRP A 22 -23.34 5.79 3.83
N LEU A 23 -22.54 5.62 2.78
CA LEU A 23 -22.27 6.65 1.79
C LEU A 23 -23.10 6.40 0.53
N SER A 24 -24.41 6.20 0.68
CA SER A 24 -25.33 5.91 -0.44
C SER A 24 -24.91 4.68 -1.26
N SER A 25 -24.44 3.62 -0.60
CA SER A 25 -23.92 2.40 -1.25
C SER A 25 -22.79 2.67 -2.25
N TYR A 26 -21.90 3.60 -1.90
CA TYR A 26 -20.73 3.94 -2.71
C TYR A 26 -19.71 2.79 -2.75
N THR A 27 -19.31 2.39 -3.95
CA THR A 27 -18.22 1.45 -4.17
C THR A 27 -16.93 2.22 -4.42
N LEU A 28 -15.87 1.92 -3.66
CA LEU A 28 -14.56 2.50 -3.88
C LEU A 28 -14.05 2.18 -5.29
N THR A 29 -13.32 3.13 -5.89
CA THR A 29 -12.52 2.88 -7.09
C THR A 29 -11.06 2.58 -6.70
N SER A 30 -10.30 1.95 -7.59
CA SER A 30 -8.87 1.67 -7.36
C SER A 30 -8.06 2.92 -7.03
N GLU A 31 -8.43 4.07 -7.63
CA GLU A 31 -7.84 5.37 -7.31
C GLU A 31 -8.11 5.78 -5.85
N HIS A 32 -9.35 5.66 -5.38
CA HIS A 32 -9.71 5.98 -3.99
C HIS A 32 -8.97 5.09 -2.98
N ALA A 33 -8.81 3.81 -3.29
CA ALA A 33 -8.04 2.91 -2.42
C ALA A 33 -6.54 3.23 -2.43
N THR A 34 -5.99 3.59 -3.58
CA THR A 34 -4.59 4.03 -3.68
C THR A 34 -4.35 5.29 -2.84
N LEU A 35 -5.22 6.30 -2.99
CA LEU A 35 -5.13 7.55 -2.23
C LEU A 35 -5.38 7.33 -0.73
N GLY A 36 -6.33 6.47 -0.36
CA GLY A 36 -6.56 6.08 1.02
C GLY A 36 -5.36 5.34 1.63
N GLY A 37 -4.78 4.40 0.88
CA GLY A 37 -3.60 3.64 1.28
C GLY A 37 -2.38 4.54 1.53
N ILE A 38 -2.06 5.44 0.59
CA ILE A 38 -0.92 6.36 0.74
C ILE A 38 -1.14 7.36 1.88
N LEU A 39 -2.37 7.84 2.07
CA LEU A 39 -2.70 8.75 3.17
C LEU A 39 -2.49 8.05 4.53
N VAL A 40 -3.02 6.84 4.69
CA VAL A 40 -2.87 6.07 5.93
C VAL A 40 -1.40 5.71 6.17
N TYR A 41 -0.65 5.40 5.11
CA TYR A 41 0.79 5.17 5.19
C TYR A 41 1.56 6.41 5.68
N ALA A 42 1.30 7.57 5.05
CA ALA A 42 1.95 8.82 5.42
C ALA A 42 1.63 9.22 6.86
N LEU A 43 0.37 9.05 7.30
CA LEU A 43 -0.03 9.30 8.69
C LEU A 43 0.69 8.36 9.67
N ALA A 44 0.84 7.08 9.32
CA ALA A 44 1.60 6.14 10.14
C ALA A 44 3.06 6.59 10.30
N PHE A 45 3.75 6.87 9.20
CA PHE A 45 5.14 7.33 9.22
C PHE A 45 5.32 8.64 9.99
N MET A 46 4.43 9.61 9.81
CA MET A 46 4.49 10.88 10.54
C MET A 46 4.20 10.74 12.04
N SER A 47 3.45 9.71 12.42
CA SER A 47 3.11 9.40 13.81
C SER A 47 4.20 8.60 14.53
N SER A 48 5.13 7.98 13.80
CA SER A 48 6.23 7.22 14.40
C SER A 48 7.14 8.13 15.22
N GLU A 49 7.58 7.64 16.39
CA GLU A 49 8.54 8.33 17.25
C GLU A 49 9.91 8.46 16.58
N THR A 50 10.21 7.58 15.62
CA THR A 50 11.43 7.57 14.80
C THR A 50 11.29 8.41 13.53
N LYS A 51 10.97 9.71 13.67
CA LYS A 51 10.92 10.66 12.54
C LYS A 51 12.24 10.80 11.77
N SER A 52 13.35 10.31 12.32
CA SER A 52 14.65 10.25 11.63
C SER A 52 14.89 8.84 11.11
N LEU A 53 15.15 8.73 9.80
CA LEU A 53 15.49 7.49 9.12
C LEU A 53 16.68 6.77 9.77
N GLU A 54 17.55 7.49 10.49
CA GLU A 54 18.74 6.96 11.16
C GLU A 54 18.47 5.89 12.23
N HIS A 55 17.22 5.76 12.67
CA HIS A 55 16.81 4.77 13.67
C HIS A 55 16.33 3.45 13.04
N TYR A 56 16.23 3.38 11.70
CA TYR A 56 15.81 2.19 10.98
C TYR A 56 17.01 1.37 10.51
N GLU A 57 16.85 0.06 10.48
CA GLU A 57 17.80 -0.82 9.79
C GLU A 57 17.69 -0.62 8.27
N TYR A 58 18.76 -0.94 7.52
CA TYR A 58 18.76 -0.71 6.07
C TYR A 58 17.60 -1.40 5.33
N TRP A 59 17.19 -2.59 5.77
CA TRP A 59 16.04 -3.28 5.18
C TRP A 59 14.73 -2.56 5.49
N GLU A 60 14.58 -2.01 6.70
CA GLU A 60 13.42 -1.22 7.12
C GLU A 60 13.29 0.04 6.28
N MET A 61 14.40 0.77 6.07
CA MET A 61 14.44 1.92 5.18
C MET A 61 14.02 1.55 3.75
N ALA A 62 14.48 0.40 3.25
CA ALA A 62 14.11 -0.08 1.93
C ALA A 62 12.59 -0.32 1.82
N PHE A 63 11.96 -0.95 2.81
CA PHE A 63 10.50 -1.13 2.82
C PHE A 63 9.74 0.18 3.04
N ILE A 64 10.29 1.13 3.79
CA ILE A 64 9.68 2.45 3.99
C ILE A 64 9.58 3.20 2.67
N VAL A 65 10.62 3.15 1.85
CA VAL A 65 10.65 3.81 0.53
C VAL A 65 9.91 2.99 -0.53
N ALA A 66 10.05 1.66 -0.51
CA ALA A 66 9.41 0.80 -1.48
C ALA A 66 7.88 0.83 -1.37
N SER A 67 7.32 0.95 -0.17
CA SER A 67 5.86 0.96 0.03
C SER A 67 5.15 2.07 -0.75
N PRO A 68 5.45 3.38 -0.58
CA PRO A 68 4.80 4.44 -1.34
C PRO A 68 5.11 4.32 -2.84
N ALA A 69 6.31 3.87 -3.21
CA ALA A 69 6.66 3.63 -4.61
C ALA A 69 5.80 2.54 -5.25
N VAL A 70 5.52 1.45 -4.54
CA VAL A 70 4.66 0.34 -5.01
C VAL A 70 3.19 0.77 -5.01
N ILE A 71 2.69 1.43 -3.98
CA ILE A 71 1.30 1.91 -3.91
C ILE A 71 0.98 2.82 -5.11
N LEU A 72 1.79 3.86 -5.30
CA LEU A 72 1.57 4.84 -6.37
C LEU A 72 1.94 4.27 -7.73
N GLY A 73 3.06 3.53 -7.80
CA GLY A 73 3.55 2.92 -9.03
C GLY A 73 2.56 1.91 -9.61
N TRP A 74 1.95 1.07 -8.78
CA TRP A 74 0.96 0.09 -9.23
C TRP A 74 -0.25 0.74 -9.91
N GLN A 75 -0.71 1.88 -9.40
CA GLN A 75 -1.89 2.56 -9.92
C GLN A 75 -1.57 3.48 -11.12
N TYR A 76 -0.43 4.17 -11.10
CA TYR A 76 -0.15 5.27 -12.03
C TYR A 76 1.01 5.01 -12.99
N VAL A 77 1.82 3.97 -12.78
CA VAL A 77 3.01 3.67 -13.58
C VAL A 77 2.91 2.25 -14.13
N THR A 78 2.54 2.14 -15.41
CA THR A 78 2.35 0.84 -16.08
C THR A 78 3.58 -0.04 -15.99
N GLU A 79 4.78 0.54 -16.11
CA GLU A 79 6.05 -0.18 -16.05
C GLU A 79 6.27 -0.86 -14.69
N ILE A 80 5.88 -0.21 -13.58
CA ILE A 80 6.02 -0.80 -12.24
C ILE A 80 5.02 -1.95 -12.07
N LYS A 81 3.78 -1.75 -12.54
CA LYS A 81 2.76 -2.80 -12.51
C LYS A 81 3.18 -4.01 -13.33
N ASP A 82 3.65 -3.80 -14.56
CA ASP A 82 4.09 -4.86 -15.46
C ASP A 82 5.36 -5.57 -14.95
N LEU A 83 6.30 -4.83 -14.36
CA LEU A 83 7.48 -5.40 -13.70
C LEU A 83 7.09 -6.37 -12.58
N LEU A 84 6.16 -5.95 -11.71
CA LEU A 84 5.70 -6.77 -10.59
C LEU A 84 4.89 -7.97 -11.07
N LEU A 85 3.98 -7.78 -12.03
CA LEU A 85 3.23 -8.87 -12.65
C LEU A 85 4.12 -9.82 -13.46
N GLY A 86 5.30 -9.38 -13.90
CA GLY A 86 6.34 -10.22 -14.49
C GLY A 86 6.85 -11.34 -13.57
N LEU A 87 6.64 -11.21 -12.25
CA LEU A 87 6.89 -12.29 -11.27
C LEU A 87 5.85 -13.42 -11.34
N GLY A 88 4.70 -13.16 -11.97
CA GLY A 88 3.57 -14.08 -12.12
C GLY A 88 2.24 -13.43 -11.72
N ASP A 89 1.14 -13.89 -12.29
CA ASP A 89 -0.22 -13.47 -11.95
C ASP A 89 -0.95 -14.62 -11.24
N PRO A 90 -1.30 -14.53 -9.93
CA PRO A 90 -1.40 -13.32 -9.10
C PRO A 90 -0.19 -13.03 -8.18
N LEU A 91 0.94 -13.73 -8.35
CA LEU A 91 2.08 -13.63 -7.41
C LEU A 91 2.63 -12.19 -7.28
N GLY A 92 2.73 -11.45 -8.39
CA GLY A 92 3.19 -10.06 -8.40
C GLY A 92 2.34 -9.12 -7.57
N ALA A 93 1.01 -9.29 -7.65
CA ALA A 93 0.06 -8.55 -6.82
C ALA A 93 0.19 -8.90 -5.33
N GLN A 94 0.39 -10.18 -5.01
CA GLN A 94 0.60 -10.63 -3.63
C GLN A 94 1.90 -10.08 -3.05
N VAL A 95 2.98 -10.07 -3.84
CA VAL A 95 4.27 -9.49 -3.45
C VAL A 95 4.13 -7.98 -3.23
N ALA A 96 3.46 -7.26 -4.14
CA ALA A 96 3.19 -5.84 -3.99
C ALA A 96 2.42 -5.53 -2.70
N PHE A 97 1.38 -6.31 -2.41
CA PHE A 97 0.63 -6.21 -1.17
C PHE A 97 1.52 -6.46 0.06
N LEU A 98 2.33 -7.51 0.07
CA LEU A 98 3.21 -7.80 1.20
C LEU A 98 4.27 -6.72 1.42
N ILE A 99 4.86 -6.17 0.37
CA ILE A 99 5.82 -5.06 0.47
C ILE A 99 5.19 -3.88 1.22
N THR A 100 3.97 -3.50 0.83
CA THR A 100 3.26 -2.36 1.42
C THR A 100 2.82 -2.62 2.86
N VAL A 101 2.40 -3.83 3.20
CA VAL A 101 2.04 -4.21 4.58
C VAL A 101 3.26 -4.24 5.49
N VAL A 102 4.38 -4.81 5.04
CA VAL A 102 5.63 -4.84 5.82
C VAL A 102 6.14 -3.42 6.04
N GLY A 103 6.23 -2.61 5.00
CA GLY A 103 6.70 -1.23 5.17
C GLY A 103 5.75 -0.36 5.98
N TRP A 104 4.45 -0.65 6.01
CA TRP A 104 3.52 0.00 6.94
C TRP A 104 3.76 -0.44 8.38
N ALA A 105 3.94 -1.74 8.63
CA ALA A 105 4.22 -2.26 9.97
C ALA A 105 5.51 -1.66 10.56
N VAL A 106 6.54 -1.52 9.71
CA VAL A 106 7.80 -0.84 10.07
C VAL A 106 7.55 0.65 10.33
N ALA A 107 6.77 1.33 9.49
CA ALA A 107 6.50 2.76 9.62
C ALA A 107 5.62 3.14 10.82
N VAL A 108 4.89 2.19 11.42
CA VAL A 108 4.08 2.42 12.63
C VAL A 108 4.89 2.27 13.91
N ARG A 109 6.00 1.54 13.86
CA ARG A 109 6.90 1.38 15.01
C ARG A 109 7.55 2.71 15.36
#